data_AF-A0A1I2L833-F1
#
_entry.id   AF-A0A1I2L833-F1
#
_cell.length_a   1.000
_cell.length_b   1.000
_cell.length_c   1.000
_cell.angle_alpha   90.00
_cell.angle_beta   90.00
_cell.angle_gamma   90.00
#
_symmetry.space_group_name_H-M   'P 1'
#
loop_
_entity.id
_entity.type
_entity.pdbx_description
1 polymer ?
#
loop_
_entity_poly.entity_id
_entity_poly.type
_entity_poly.pdbx_seq_one_letter_code
_entity_poly.pdbx_strand_id
1 'polypeptide(L)'
;MTERDVMLNELAQGLRPMSQGIGWFDALSPEEQSKTLRFLSHHCVQARAAAEDGPESIRRAGLRPTHTPAVLIAHGRIDQQLGKIACLTPLDERRKAFRLLIAVLAIADGRRRERFCSDGCAHWWHRLSVTD
;
A
#
# COMPACT_ATOMS: atom_id res chain seq x y z
N MET A 1 15.79 -5.03 -8.54
CA MET A 1 14.77 -5.31 -7.52
C MET A 1 15.43 -5.09 -6.17
N THR A 2 14.91 -4.18 -5.37
CA THR A 2 15.44 -3.89 -4.03
C THR A 2 14.70 -4.71 -2.97
N GLU A 3 15.31 -4.91 -1.80
CA GLU A 3 14.66 -5.57 -0.66
C GLU A 3 13.34 -4.90 -0.26
N ARG A 4 13.27 -3.58 -0.37
CA ARG A 4 12.05 -2.80 -0.19
C ARG A 4 10.95 -3.23 -1.17
N ASP A 5 11.27 -3.44 -2.44
CA ASP A 5 10.27 -3.81 -3.45
C ASP A 5 9.65 -5.17 -3.14
N VAL A 6 10.48 -6.14 -2.71
CA VAL A 6 10.04 -7.47 -2.28
C VAL A 6 9.15 -7.37 -1.05
N MET A 7 9.61 -6.68 0.00
CA MET A 7 8.87 -6.47 1.25
C MET A 7 7.48 -5.88 1.00
N LEU A 8 7.38 -4.78 0.24
CA LEU A 8 6.10 -4.12 -0.02
C LEU A 8 5.15 -4.98 -0.85
N ASN A 9 5.71 -5.74 -1.79
CA ASN A 9 4.91 -6.61 -2.65
C ASN A 9 4.40 -7.85 -1.90
N GLU A 10 5.21 -8.46 -1.03
CA GLU A 10 4.78 -9.54 -0.13
C GLU A 10 3.66 -9.07 0.81
N LEU A 11 3.77 -7.86 1.35
CA LEU A 11 2.73 -7.25 2.18
C LEU A 11 1.43 -7.02 1.39
N ALA A 12 1.52 -6.46 0.18
CA ALA A 12 0.35 -6.22 -0.66
C ALA A 12 -0.34 -7.52 -1.13
N GLN A 13 0.41 -8.62 -1.23
CA GLN A 13 -0.11 -9.95 -1.59
C GLN A 13 -0.55 -10.77 -0.39
N GLY A 14 -0.34 -10.28 0.83
CA GLY A 14 -0.66 -11.02 2.05
C GLY A 14 0.28 -12.19 2.33
N LEU A 15 1.43 -12.28 1.64
CA LEU A 15 2.47 -13.29 1.87
C LEU A 15 3.29 -12.99 3.12
N ARG A 16 3.34 -11.71 3.52
CA ARG A 16 3.98 -11.26 4.75
C ARG A 16 2.96 -10.63 5.70
N PRO A 17 2.99 -10.93 7.01
CA PRO A 17 2.12 -10.28 7.99
C PRO A 17 2.38 -8.77 8.09
N MET A 18 1.30 -7.99 8.21
CA MET A 18 1.39 -6.53 8.39
C MET A 18 2.21 -6.14 9.63
N SER A 19 2.21 -6.94 10.70
CA SER A 19 3.02 -6.69 11.90
C SER A 19 4.52 -6.67 11.60
N GLN A 20 5.00 -7.57 10.74
CA GLN A 20 6.40 -7.56 10.28
C GLN A 20 6.68 -6.32 9.41
N GLY A 21 5.75 -5.95 8.53
CA GLY A 21 5.85 -4.75 7.71
C GLY A 21 5.94 -3.47 8.54
N ILE A 22 5.19 -3.38 9.64
CA ILE A 22 5.27 -2.26 10.58
C ILE A 22 6.62 -2.23 11.30
N GLY A 23 7.09 -3.37 11.81
CA GLY A 23 8.41 -3.44 12.45
C GLY A 23 9.54 -3.01 11.51
N TRP A 24 9.50 -3.46 10.25
CA TRP A 24 10.42 -3.02 9.21
C TRP A 24 10.31 -1.51 8.92
N PHE A 25 9.11 -0.98 8.73
CA PHE A 25 8.89 0.44 8.44
C PHE A 25 9.33 1.36 9.60
N ASP A 26 9.14 0.91 10.83
CA ASP A 26 9.53 1.63 12.04
C ASP A 26 11.04 1.70 12.25
N ALA A 27 11.79 0.72 11.74
CA ALA A 27 13.24 0.70 11.79
C ALA A 27 13.89 1.65 10.75
N LEU A 28 13.12 2.13 9.76
CA LEU A 28 13.61 3.07 8.75
C LEU A 28 13.82 4.47 9.34
N SER A 29 14.78 5.21 8.78
CA SER A 29 14.90 6.63 9.08
C SER A 29 13.65 7.41 8.64
N PRO A 30 13.38 8.60 9.22
CA PRO A 30 12.25 9.43 8.81
C PRO A 30 12.24 9.78 7.31
N GLU A 31 13.42 9.91 6.69
CA GLU A 31 13.55 10.17 5.26
C GLU A 31 13.18 8.94 4.43
N GLU A 32 13.65 7.76 4.84
CA GLU A 32 13.35 6.48 4.17
C GLU A 32 11.88 6.10 4.30
N GLN A 33 11.24 6.37 5.44
CA GLN A 33 9.79 6.25 5.59
C GLN A 33 9.06 7.11 4.56
N SER A 34 9.47 8.37 4.42
CA SER A 34 8.88 9.30 3.45
C SER A 34 9.09 8.85 2.00
N LYS A 35 10.28 8.34 1.68
CA LYS A 35 10.58 7.73 0.37
C LYS A 35 9.71 6.48 0.12
N THR A 36 9.51 5.64 1.14
CA THR A 36 8.68 4.44 1.06
C THR A 36 7.21 4.76 0.85
N LEU A 37 6.66 5.75 1.56
CA LEU A 37 5.27 6.17 1.37
C LEU A 37 5.04 6.77 -0.02
N ARG A 38 5.96 7.60 -0.52
CA ARG A 38 5.88 8.13 -1.90
C ARG A 38 5.95 7.02 -2.93
N PHE A 39 6.84 6.06 -2.73
CA PHE A 39 6.94 4.88 -3.58
C PHE A 39 5.62 4.10 -3.62
N LEU A 40 5.04 3.78 -2.45
CA LEU A 40 3.73 3.12 -2.36
C LEU A 40 2.61 3.90 -3.07
N SER A 41 2.55 5.21 -2.88
CA SER A 41 1.58 6.07 -3.58
C SER A 41 1.71 5.96 -5.10
N HIS A 42 2.93 6.00 -5.64
CA HIS A 42 3.14 5.80 -7.08
C HIS A 42 2.69 4.41 -7.54
N HIS A 43 2.97 3.36 -6.76
CA HIS A 43 2.53 2.00 -7.09
C HIS A 43 1.00 1.86 -7.06
N CYS A 44 0.30 2.52 -6.15
CA CYS A 44 -1.16 2.58 -6.13
C CYS A 44 -1.71 3.20 -7.44
N VAL A 45 -1.10 4.29 -7.92
CA VAL A 45 -1.47 4.93 -9.19
C VAL A 45 -1.21 3.98 -10.38
N GLN A 46 -0.06 3.31 -10.43
CA GLN A 46 0.27 2.35 -11.50
C GLN A 46 -0.63 1.10 -11.50
N ALA A 47 -1.08 0.68 -10.31
CA ALA A 47 -2.06 -0.37 -10.13
C ALA A 47 -3.49 0.08 -10.50
N ARG A 48 -3.69 1.36 -10.87
CA ARG A 48 -4.98 1.97 -11.18
C ARG A 48 -5.93 1.92 -9.98
N ALA A 49 -5.44 2.33 -8.82
CA ALA A 49 -6.28 2.58 -7.65
C ALA A 49 -7.42 3.55 -8.02
N ALA A 50 -8.62 3.23 -7.58
CA ALA A 50 -9.86 3.92 -7.92
C ALA A 50 -10.60 4.36 -6.66
N ALA A 51 -11.49 5.34 -6.76
CA ALA A 51 -12.14 5.93 -5.58
C ALA A 51 -12.92 4.90 -4.76
N GLU A 52 -13.50 3.89 -5.42
CA GLU A 52 -14.18 2.76 -4.81
C GLU A 52 -13.28 1.88 -3.92
N ASP A 53 -11.96 1.95 -4.08
CA ASP A 53 -11.00 1.21 -3.25
C ASP A 53 -10.91 1.80 -1.83
N GLY A 54 -11.30 3.06 -1.63
CA GLY A 54 -11.13 3.80 -0.38
C GLY A 54 -11.78 3.13 0.84
N PRO A 55 -13.11 2.88 0.86
CA PRO A 55 -13.80 2.27 2.00
C PRO A 55 -13.23 0.90 2.40
N GLU A 56 -12.96 0.04 1.42
CA GLU A 56 -12.41 -1.28 1.67
C GLU A 56 -10.96 -1.22 2.14
N SER A 57 -10.17 -0.26 1.62
CA SER A 57 -8.80 -0.02 2.10
C SER A 57 -8.76 0.41 3.56
N ILE A 58 -9.68 1.29 3.99
CA ILE A 58 -9.81 1.73 5.38
C ILE A 58 -10.09 0.53 6.30
N ARG A 59 -11.05 -0.32 5.89
CA ARG A 59 -11.42 -1.53 6.63
C ARG A 59 -10.27 -2.51 6.74
N ARG A 60 -9.61 -2.86 5.62
CA ARG A 60 -8.44 -3.77 5.61
C ARG A 60 -7.25 -3.22 6.39
N ALA A 61 -7.04 -1.91 6.34
CA ALA A 61 -6.01 -1.24 7.09
C ALA A 61 -6.31 -1.17 8.59
N GLY A 62 -7.53 -1.51 9.05
CA GLY A 62 -7.94 -1.43 10.45
C GLY A 62 -7.90 -0.01 11.00
N LEU A 63 -8.21 0.99 10.15
CA LEU A 63 -8.21 2.40 10.54
C LEU A 63 -9.61 2.85 10.95
N ARG A 64 -9.67 3.76 11.92
CA ARG A 64 -10.90 4.48 12.24
C ARG A 64 -11.18 5.46 11.10
N PRO A 65 -12.46 5.67 10.69
CA PRO A 65 -12.82 6.66 9.68
C PRO A 65 -12.36 8.08 10.01
N THR A 66 -12.12 8.39 11.28
CA THR A 66 -11.66 9.68 11.77
C THR A 66 -10.14 9.88 11.68
N HIS A 67 -9.36 8.85 11.36
CA HIS A 67 -7.92 9.01 11.15
C HIS A 67 -7.66 9.81 9.86
N THR A 68 -6.69 10.73 9.89
CA THR A 68 -6.35 11.61 8.76
C THR A 68 -6.24 10.89 7.41
N PRO A 69 -5.48 9.78 7.25
CA PRO A 69 -5.39 9.10 5.96
C PRO A 69 -6.73 8.48 5.52
N ALA A 70 -7.59 8.04 6.46
CA ALA A 70 -8.91 7.52 6.14
C ALA A 70 -9.87 8.63 5.67
N VAL A 71 -9.80 9.81 6.31
CA VAL A 71 -10.55 10.99 5.85
C VAL A 71 -10.09 11.40 4.45
N LEU A 72 -8.78 11.48 4.21
CA LEU A 72 -8.25 11.89 2.90
C LEU A 72 -8.67 10.94 1.77
N ILE A 73 -8.51 9.62 1.95
CA ILE A 73 -8.81 8.65 0.89
C ILE A 73 -10.31 8.57 0.57
N ALA A 74 -11.18 8.88 1.54
CA ALA A 74 -12.63 8.86 1.37
C ALA A 74 -13.18 10.08 0.60
N HIS A 75 -12.38 11.12 0.37
CA HIS A 75 -12.87 12.39 -0.18
C HIS A 75 -12.05 12.88 -1.38
N GLY A 76 -12.72 13.11 -2.51
CA GLY A 76 -12.12 13.70 -3.70
C GLY A 76 -11.40 12.68 -4.59
N ARG A 77 -10.49 13.17 -5.44
CA ARG A 77 -9.82 12.33 -6.44
C ARG A 77 -8.69 11.52 -5.82
N ILE A 78 -8.76 10.19 -5.97
CA ILE A 78 -7.82 9.28 -5.31
C ILE A 78 -6.36 9.54 -5.69
N ASP A 79 -6.08 9.89 -6.95
CA ASP A 79 -4.73 10.24 -7.44
C ASP A 79 -4.09 11.39 -6.64
N GLN A 80 -4.86 12.43 -6.34
CA GLN A 80 -4.41 13.57 -5.53
C GLN A 80 -4.27 13.19 -4.05
N GLN A 81 -5.19 12.37 -3.52
CA GLN A 81 -5.19 11.99 -2.11
C GLN A 81 -4.04 11.06 -1.75
N LEU A 82 -3.65 10.14 -2.65
CA LEU A 82 -2.50 9.27 -2.46
C LEU A 82 -1.21 10.07 -2.22
N GLY A 83 -1.00 11.15 -2.99
CA GLY A 83 0.13 12.06 -2.80
C GLY A 83 0.10 12.76 -1.44
N LYS A 84 -1.06 13.24 -0.99
CA LYS A 84 -1.22 13.87 0.34
C LYS A 84 -0.96 12.89 1.47
N ILE A 85 -1.51 11.68 1.38
CA ILE A 85 -1.31 10.60 2.35
C ILE A 85 0.17 10.24 2.47
N ALA A 86 0.89 10.19 1.34
CA ALA A 86 2.32 9.89 1.34
C ALA A 86 3.20 10.97 2.00
N CYS A 87 2.67 12.20 2.14
CA CYS A 87 3.35 13.33 2.76
C CYS A 87 2.97 13.53 4.23
N LEU A 88 2.15 12.65 4.83
CA LEU A 88 1.71 12.80 6.20
C LEU A 88 2.89 12.73 7.20
N THR A 89 2.77 13.56 8.23
CA THR A 89 3.64 13.65 9.39
C THR A 89 2.74 13.89 10.62
N PRO A 90 3.14 13.52 11.84
CA PRO A 90 4.41 12.91 12.28
C PRO A 90 4.40 11.36 12.18
N LEU A 91 5.27 10.66 12.91
CA LEU A 91 5.52 9.21 12.78
C LEU A 91 4.24 8.35 12.91
N ASP A 92 3.33 8.68 13.83
CA ASP A 92 2.10 7.93 14.03
C ASP A 92 1.16 8.04 12.82
N GLU A 93 1.09 9.20 12.17
CA GLU A 93 0.38 9.40 10.92
C GLU A 93 1.03 8.63 9.77
N ARG A 94 2.38 8.54 9.73
CA ARG A 94 3.09 7.73 8.73
C ARG A 94 2.77 6.24 8.84
N ARG A 95 2.68 5.70 10.06
CA ARG A 95 2.26 4.31 10.27
C ARG A 95 0.85 4.05 9.74
N LYS A 96 -0.08 4.99 10.00
CA LYS A 96 -1.46 4.89 9.48
C LYS A 96 -1.47 4.99 7.95
N ALA A 97 -0.70 5.90 7.37
CA ALA A 97 -0.53 6.05 5.93
C ALA A 97 0.05 4.78 5.29
N PHE A 98 1.08 4.18 5.90
CA PHE A 98 1.70 2.95 5.43
C PHE A 98 0.69 1.80 5.34
N ARG A 99 -0.06 1.55 6.43
CA ARG A 99 -1.11 0.53 6.47
C ARG A 99 -2.16 0.75 5.39
N LEU A 100 -2.60 2.01 5.22
CA LEU A 100 -3.61 2.35 4.23
C LEU A 100 -3.10 2.15 2.80
N LEU A 101 -1.91 2.65 2.46
CA LEU A 101 -1.37 2.56 1.11
C LEU A 101 -1.08 1.11 0.71
N ILE A 102 -0.65 0.24 1.64
CA ILE A 102 -0.55 -1.20 1.38
C ILE A 102 -1.92 -1.80 1.07
N ALA A 103 -2.96 -1.44 1.83
CA ALA A 103 -4.31 -1.94 1.58
C ALA A 103 -4.86 -1.49 0.22
N VAL A 104 -4.64 -0.21 -0.15
CA VAL A 104 -5.00 0.32 -1.48
C VAL A 104 -4.27 -0.45 -2.58
N LEU A 105 -2.95 -0.64 -2.43
CA LEU A 105 -2.15 -1.38 -3.40
C LEU A 105 -2.63 -2.82 -3.53
N ALA A 106 -2.92 -3.51 -2.42
CA ALA A 106 -3.42 -4.88 -2.41
C ALA A 106 -4.73 -5.04 -3.21
N ILE A 107 -5.67 -4.09 -3.05
CA ILE A 107 -6.95 -4.12 -3.75
C ILE A 107 -6.75 -3.80 -5.24
N ALA A 108 -6.02 -2.72 -5.55
CA ALA A 108 -5.82 -2.28 -6.93
C ALA A 108 -5.01 -3.28 -7.75
N ASP A 109 -3.90 -3.80 -7.21
CA ASP A 109 -3.07 -4.81 -7.86
C ASP A 109 -3.77 -6.17 -7.91
N GLY A 110 -4.56 -6.53 -6.89
CA GLY A 110 -5.41 -7.72 -6.89
C GLY A 110 -6.41 -7.71 -8.05
N ARG A 111 -7.17 -6.60 -8.18
CA ARG A 111 -8.10 -6.40 -9.31
C ARG A 111 -7.39 -6.44 -10.65
N ARG A 112 -6.17 -5.88 -10.75
CA ARG A 112 -5.37 -5.93 -11.97
C ARG A 112 -4.95 -7.37 -12.30
N ARG A 113 -4.49 -8.15 -11.31
CA ARG A 113 -4.12 -9.56 -11.48
C ARG A 113 -5.28 -10.40 -11.99
N GLU A 114 -6.43 -10.29 -11.36
CA GLU A 114 -7.63 -11.06 -11.74
C GLU A 114 -8.03 -10.81 -13.19
N ARG A 115 -7.83 -9.59 -13.71
CA ARG A 115 -8.21 -9.21 -15.07
C ARG A 115 -7.18 -9.54 -16.14
N PHE A 116 -5.89 -9.47 -15.82
CA PHE A 116 -4.82 -9.48 -16.83
C PHE A 116 -3.80 -10.61 -16.65
N CYS A 117 -3.92 -11.41 -15.59
CA CYS A 117 -2.92 -12.41 -15.22
C CYS A 117 -3.54 -13.79 -14.92
N SER A 118 -4.82 -13.99 -15.23
CA SER A 118 -5.54 -15.26 -15.05
C SER A 118 -4.97 -16.40 -15.89
N ASP A 119 -4.46 -16.10 -17.08
CA ASP A 119 -3.92 -17.09 -18.03
C ASP A 119 -2.38 -17.19 -17.97
N GLY A 120 -1.80 -16.77 -16.85
CA GLY A 120 -0.36 -16.74 -16.61
C GLY A 120 0.20 -15.32 -16.54
N CYS A 121 1.16 -15.12 -15.64
CA CYS A 121 1.80 -13.83 -15.41
C CYS A 121 3.31 -13.91 -15.67
N ALA A 122 3.85 -12.99 -16.47
CA ALA A 122 5.29 -12.82 -16.70
C ALA A 122 5.96 -11.84 -15.71
N HIS A 123 5.17 -11.13 -14.90
CA HIS A 123 5.70 -10.16 -13.96
C HIS A 123 6.38 -10.86 -12.79
N TRP A 124 7.64 -10.49 -12.51
CA TRP A 124 8.41 -11.09 -11.42
C TRP A 124 7.71 -10.92 -10.07
N TRP A 125 7.04 -9.78 -9.85
CA TRP A 125 6.38 -9.48 -8.58
C TRP A 125 5.13 -10.33 -8.36
N HIS A 126 4.58 -11.00 -9.38
CA HIS A 126 3.48 -11.96 -9.20
C HIS A 126 3.97 -13.42 -9.13
N ARG A 127 5.28 -13.65 -9.17
CA ARG A 127 5.92 -14.97 -9.03
C ARG A 127 6.71 -15.06 -7.72
N LEU A 128 6.17 -14.50 -6.65
CA LEU A 128 6.72 -14.73 -5.32
C LEU A 128 6.36 -16.16 -4.91
N SER A 129 7.35 -16.99 -4.62
CA SER A 129 7.13 -18.29 -3.99
C SER A 129 6.79 -18.04 -2.53
N VAL A 130 5.76 -18.71 -2.02
CA VAL A 130 5.62 -18.85 -0.57
C VAL A 130 6.74 -19.79 -0.16
N THR A 131 7.75 -19.28 0.55
CA THR A 131 8.70 -20.16 1.21
C THR A 131 7.94 -20.77 2.40
N ASP A 132 7.71 -22.08 2.35
CA ASP A 132 7.15 -22.87 3.46
C ASP A 132 7.96 -22.71 4.75
#